data_AF-A0A2D1VL50-F1
#
_entry.id   AF-A0A2D1VL50-F1
#
_cell.length_a   1.000
_cell.length_b   1.000
_cell.length_c   1.000
_cell.angle_alpha   90.00
_cell.angle_beta   90.00
_cell.angle_gamma   90.00
#
_symmetry.space_group_name_H-M   'P 1'
#
loop_
_entity.id
_entity.type
_entity.pdbx_description
1 polymer ?
#
loop_
_entity_poly.entity_id
_entity_poly.type
_entity_poly.pdbx_seq_one_letter_code
_entity_poly.pdbx_strand_id
1 'polypeptide(L)'
;KKCLPSLVKEYNFWNSGVHKVTIRDLQGQEHSLSRFYAFWNSPRPESATIDKKSASNLLSPIDKGVFYRQVASAAETGWDFSSRWMSNSSDITTLSTTFIIPVDLNTYLCKVELDIAIFAKKLGDVKTSENFLKASKARKSAMKSIFWNQEKNQWLDYWLNSSDCEVVHQFEARNQNDQIFISNFIPIWNWGLFSGVDEDNSILESILKSFQISGLVQPAGIATSILNSGQQWDYPNGWAPLQHIIIEGLSNSGSKAARTLSEDIAVRWIRTNYA
;
A
#
# COMPACT_ATOMS: atom_id res chain seq x y z
N LYS A 1 8.82 13.43 22.25
CA LYS A 1 7.82 13.67 23.32
C LYS A 1 6.51 14.24 22.79
N LYS A 2 6.50 15.39 22.08
CA LYS A 2 5.25 16.01 21.58
C LYS A 2 4.51 15.20 20.50
N CYS A 3 5.22 14.47 19.64
CA CYS A 3 4.62 13.71 18.54
C CYS A 3 3.95 12.39 18.96
N LEU A 4 4.42 11.74 20.03
CA LEU A 4 3.98 10.38 20.39
C LEU A 4 2.46 10.27 20.61
N PRO A 5 1.80 11.19 21.36
CA PRO A 5 0.34 11.13 21.51
C PRO A 5 -0.41 11.24 20.18
N SER A 6 0.05 12.10 19.27
CA SER A 6 -0.57 12.26 17.95
C SER A 6 -0.41 11.02 17.08
N LEU A 7 0.78 10.40 17.08
CA LEU A 7 1.04 9.15 16.37
C LEU A 7 0.14 8.02 16.87
N VAL A 8 0.00 7.89 18.20
CA VAL A 8 -0.90 6.87 18.79
C VAL A 8 -2.37 7.16 18.44
N LYS A 9 -2.79 8.43 18.45
CA LYS A 9 -4.16 8.81 18.07
C LYS A 9 -4.46 8.48 16.61
N GLU A 10 -3.55 8.82 15.70
CA GLU A 10 -3.68 8.50 14.27
C GLU A 10 -3.62 6.99 14.01
N TYR A 11 -2.72 6.28 14.68
CA TYR A 11 -2.67 4.82 14.60
C TYR A 11 -4.01 4.17 15.01
N ASN A 12 -4.65 4.66 16.07
CA ASN A 12 -5.94 4.15 16.51
C ASN A 12 -7.06 4.42 15.48
N PHE A 13 -7.01 5.54 14.75
CA PHE A 13 -7.94 5.82 13.65
C PHE A 13 -7.84 4.74 12.57
N TRP A 14 -6.63 4.43 12.09
CA TRP A 14 -6.40 3.41 11.06
C TRP A 14 -6.69 1.96 11.51
N ASN A 15 -6.73 1.71 12.81
CA ASN A 15 -6.91 0.39 13.40
C ASN A 15 -8.27 0.23 14.12
N SER A 16 -9.26 1.03 13.74
CA SER A 16 -10.61 0.95 14.30
C SER A 16 -11.69 1.09 13.23
N GLY A 17 -12.91 0.66 13.58
CA GLY A 17 -14.10 0.79 12.74
C GLY A 17 -13.88 0.28 11.31
N VAL A 18 -14.36 1.07 10.35
CA VAL A 18 -14.34 0.74 8.91
C VAL A 18 -12.94 0.60 8.30
N HIS A 19 -11.90 1.14 8.94
CA HIS A 19 -10.53 1.02 8.46
C HIS A 19 -9.92 -0.33 8.79
N LYS A 20 -10.29 -0.94 9.93
CA LYS A 20 -9.79 -2.24 10.34
C LYS A 20 -10.58 -3.35 9.65
N VAL A 21 -9.89 -4.26 8.99
CA VAL A 21 -10.46 -5.45 8.35
C VAL A 21 -9.80 -6.69 8.93
N THR A 22 -10.62 -7.69 9.28
CA THR A 22 -10.14 -9.00 9.73
C THR A 22 -10.25 -10.03 8.63
N ILE A 23 -9.14 -10.69 8.31
CA ILE A 23 -9.07 -11.78 7.34
C ILE A 23 -8.54 -13.04 8.01
N ARG A 24 -9.18 -14.17 7.77
CA ARG A 24 -8.68 -15.49 8.14
C ARG A 24 -7.86 -16.08 6.99
N ASP A 25 -6.62 -16.45 7.26
CA ASP A 25 -5.73 -17.08 6.27
C ASP A 25 -6.07 -18.57 6.04
N LEU A 26 -5.34 -19.21 5.11
CA LEU A 26 -5.52 -20.62 4.76
C LEU A 26 -5.24 -21.58 5.93
N GLN A 27 -4.51 -21.13 6.95
CA GLN A 27 -4.20 -21.90 8.17
C GLN A 27 -5.27 -21.69 9.25
N GLY A 28 -6.30 -20.89 8.99
CA GLY A 28 -7.35 -20.57 9.94
C GLY A 28 -6.98 -19.46 10.93
N GLN A 29 -5.82 -18.81 10.78
CA GLN A 29 -5.39 -17.73 11.65
C GLN A 29 -6.01 -16.41 11.20
N GLU A 30 -6.60 -15.69 12.15
CA GLU A 30 -7.16 -14.36 11.91
C GLU A 30 -6.09 -13.29 12.03
N HIS A 31 -6.09 -12.39 11.04
CA HIS A 31 -5.19 -11.26 10.89
C HIS A 31 -5.98 -9.98 10.80
N SER A 32 -5.45 -8.88 11.37
CA SER A 32 -6.02 -7.55 11.23
C SER A 32 -5.13 -6.68 10.34
N LEU A 33 -5.72 -6.11 9.31
CA LEU A 33 -5.08 -5.18 8.38
C LEU A 33 -5.96 -3.93 8.22
N SER A 34 -5.42 -2.91 7.57
CA SER A 34 -6.11 -1.63 7.38
C SER A 34 -6.39 -1.33 5.91
N ARG A 35 -7.48 -0.61 5.65
CA ARG A 35 -7.84 -0.07 4.33
C ARG A 35 -8.15 1.43 4.38
N PHE A 36 -8.13 2.05 3.21
CA PHE A 36 -8.65 3.42 3.02
C PHE A 36 -10.17 3.42 2.99
N TYR A 37 -10.78 4.42 3.62
CA TYR A 37 -12.22 4.59 3.66
C TYR A 37 -12.56 6.04 4.04
N ALA A 38 -12.82 6.88 3.04
CA ALA A 38 -13.22 8.25 3.29
C ALA A 38 -14.69 8.30 3.78
N PHE A 39 -14.94 9.08 4.83
CA PHE A 39 -16.30 9.39 5.31
C PHE A 39 -16.97 10.50 4.47
N TRP A 40 -16.86 10.40 3.14
CA TRP A 40 -17.42 11.36 2.20
C TRP A 40 -18.07 10.62 1.02
N ASN A 41 -19.34 10.92 0.72
CA ASN A 41 -20.11 10.27 -0.35
C ASN A 41 -20.79 11.29 -1.28
N SER A 42 -20.19 12.47 -1.39
CA SER A 42 -20.61 13.57 -2.25
C SER A 42 -19.46 13.95 -3.18
N PRO A 43 -19.68 14.72 -4.26
CA PRO A 43 -18.59 15.26 -5.04
C PRO A 43 -17.59 15.98 -4.13
N ARG A 44 -16.29 15.76 -4.32
CA ARG A 44 -15.26 16.41 -3.50
C ARG A 44 -15.29 17.92 -3.75
N PRO A 45 -15.23 18.77 -2.71
CA PRO A 45 -15.38 20.23 -2.89
C PRO A 45 -14.38 20.85 -3.87
N GLU A 46 -13.14 20.37 -3.89
CA GLU A 46 -12.06 20.85 -4.76
C GLU A 46 -12.15 20.34 -6.21
N SER A 47 -12.94 19.29 -6.46
CA SER A 47 -13.08 18.64 -7.78
C SER A 47 -14.54 18.40 -8.19
N ALA A 48 -15.50 19.13 -7.61
CA ALA A 48 -16.92 18.79 -7.66
C ALA A 48 -17.49 18.66 -9.09
N THR A 49 -17.06 19.53 -10.01
CA THR A 49 -17.50 19.48 -11.42
C THR A 49 -16.98 18.24 -12.14
N ILE A 50 -15.74 17.83 -11.85
CA ILE A 50 -15.10 16.66 -12.44
C ILE A 50 -15.78 15.40 -11.90
N ASP A 51 -15.95 15.28 -10.59
CA ASP A 51 -16.59 14.12 -9.97
C ASP A 51 -18.04 13.93 -10.48
N LYS A 52 -18.81 15.02 -10.58
CA LYS A 52 -20.19 14.98 -11.14
C LYS A 52 -20.19 14.55 -12.61
N LYS A 53 -19.22 15.00 -13.40
CA LYS A 53 -19.07 14.61 -14.80
C LYS A 53 -18.71 13.13 -14.92
N SER A 54 -17.78 12.64 -14.12
CA SER A 54 -17.41 11.21 -14.10
C SER A 54 -18.58 10.32 -13.69
N ALA A 55 -19.45 10.81 -12.79
CA ALA A 55 -20.65 10.11 -12.35
C ALA A 55 -21.86 10.27 -13.30
N SER A 56 -21.73 10.94 -14.46
CA SER A 56 -22.88 11.31 -15.29
C SER A 56 -23.67 10.11 -15.81
N ASN A 57 -22.97 9.00 -16.07
CA ASN A 57 -23.56 7.77 -16.63
C ASN A 57 -24.19 6.87 -15.57
N LEU A 58 -23.95 7.16 -14.28
CA LEU A 58 -24.64 6.47 -13.19
C LEU A 58 -26.05 7.04 -13.06
N LEU A 59 -27.07 6.19 -13.09
CA LEU A 59 -28.47 6.62 -13.09
C LEU A 59 -29.01 6.83 -11.67
N SER A 60 -28.60 5.97 -10.73
CA SER A 60 -29.10 5.98 -9.35
C SER A 60 -28.34 6.99 -8.47
N PRO A 61 -29.04 7.79 -7.64
CA PRO A 61 -28.40 8.60 -6.60
C PRO A 61 -27.58 7.76 -5.60
N ILE A 62 -27.99 6.53 -5.34
CA ILE A 62 -27.27 5.60 -4.44
C ILE A 62 -25.94 5.22 -5.08
N ASP A 63 -25.94 4.81 -6.35
CA ASP A 63 -24.73 4.42 -7.07
C ASP A 63 -23.76 5.60 -7.19
N LYS A 64 -24.28 6.82 -7.42
CA LYS A 64 -23.46 8.05 -7.37
C LYS A 64 -22.83 8.25 -6.01
N GLY A 65 -23.60 8.09 -4.93
CA GLY A 65 -23.09 8.21 -3.56
C GLY A 65 -21.99 7.19 -3.25
N VAL A 66 -22.16 5.94 -3.70
CA VAL A 66 -21.12 4.91 -3.60
C VAL A 66 -19.88 5.32 -4.40
N PHE A 67 -20.04 5.68 -5.67
CA PHE A 67 -18.94 6.14 -6.53
C PHE A 67 -18.17 7.32 -5.93
N TYR A 68 -18.86 8.34 -5.42
CA TYR A 68 -18.20 9.49 -4.78
C TYR A 68 -17.38 9.10 -3.55
N ARG A 69 -17.81 8.07 -2.81
CA ARG A 69 -17.00 7.53 -1.71
C ARG A 69 -15.75 6.82 -2.20
N GLN A 70 -15.85 6.07 -3.30
CA GLN A 70 -14.67 5.44 -3.91
C GLN A 70 -13.69 6.51 -4.40
N VAL A 71 -14.19 7.58 -5.02
CA VAL A 71 -13.39 8.73 -5.43
C VAL A 71 -12.70 9.42 -4.25
N ALA A 72 -13.42 9.72 -3.18
CA ALA A 72 -12.84 10.34 -1.98
C ALA A 72 -11.81 9.43 -1.30
N SER A 73 -12.07 8.12 -1.27
CA SER A 73 -11.13 7.13 -0.72
C SER A 73 -9.90 6.96 -1.60
N ALA A 74 -10.05 7.03 -2.93
CA ALA A 74 -8.92 7.03 -3.87
C ALA A 74 -8.01 8.23 -3.61
N ALA A 75 -8.58 9.42 -3.36
CA ALA A 75 -7.81 10.60 -2.96
C ALA A 75 -7.10 10.42 -1.60
N GLU A 76 -7.75 9.77 -0.63
CA GLU A 76 -7.12 9.43 0.67
C GLU A 76 -5.88 8.52 0.51
N THR A 77 -5.84 7.68 -0.54
CA THR A 77 -4.67 6.84 -0.83
C THR A 77 -3.45 7.63 -1.33
N GLY A 78 -3.68 8.86 -1.81
CA GLY A 78 -2.70 9.65 -2.57
C GLY A 78 -2.54 9.22 -4.03
N TRP A 79 -3.28 8.21 -4.51
CA TRP A 79 -3.24 7.69 -5.87
C TRP A 79 -4.56 7.93 -6.64
N ASP A 80 -5.04 9.18 -6.70
CA ASP A 80 -6.26 9.56 -7.43
C ASP A 80 -5.96 10.03 -8.87
N PHE A 81 -6.15 9.25 -9.92
CA PHE A 81 -6.61 7.87 -9.94
C PHE A 81 -5.58 6.95 -10.57
N SER A 82 -5.83 5.66 -10.40
CA SER A 82 -5.05 4.53 -10.89
C SER A 82 -5.99 3.37 -11.19
N SER A 83 -5.65 2.56 -12.19
CA SER A 83 -6.30 1.28 -12.47
C SER A 83 -6.21 0.32 -11.31
N ARG A 84 -5.25 0.53 -10.40
CA ARG A 84 -5.09 -0.19 -9.12
C ARG A 84 -6.40 -0.28 -8.33
N TRP A 85 -7.24 0.74 -8.44
CA TRP A 85 -8.48 0.87 -7.69
C TRP A 85 -9.73 0.51 -8.50
N MET A 86 -9.61 0.03 -9.74
CA MET A 86 -10.71 -0.08 -10.71
C MET A 86 -10.92 -1.54 -11.12
N SER A 87 -12.15 -2.05 -11.03
CA SER A 87 -12.44 -3.42 -11.49
C SER A 87 -12.45 -3.53 -13.01
N ASN A 88 -12.66 -2.41 -13.72
CA ASN A 88 -12.36 -2.24 -15.14
C ASN A 88 -11.44 -1.03 -15.32
N SER A 89 -10.20 -1.26 -15.72
CA SER A 89 -9.15 -0.23 -15.85
C SER A 89 -9.44 0.89 -16.85
N SER A 90 -10.42 0.71 -17.74
CA SER A 90 -10.86 1.73 -18.72
C SER A 90 -12.04 2.59 -18.25
N ASP A 91 -12.69 2.22 -17.14
CA ASP A 91 -13.93 2.85 -16.68
C ASP A 91 -13.81 3.30 -15.23
N ILE A 92 -13.59 4.59 -15.03
CA ILE A 92 -13.44 5.22 -13.71
C ILE A 92 -14.65 4.97 -12.80
N THR A 93 -15.85 4.74 -13.36
CA THR A 93 -17.05 4.48 -12.54
C THR A 93 -16.96 3.16 -11.78
N THR A 94 -16.02 2.29 -12.14
CA THR A 94 -15.73 1.01 -11.48
C THR A 94 -14.72 1.10 -10.33
N LEU A 95 -14.35 2.32 -9.90
CA LEU A 95 -13.56 2.53 -8.69
C LEU A 95 -14.16 1.74 -7.52
N SER A 96 -13.30 1.03 -6.80
CA SER A 96 -13.65 0.08 -5.73
C SER A 96 -12.65 0.17 -4.58
N THR A 97 -12.02 1.34 -4.37
CA THR A 97 -10.97 1.59 -3.37
C THR A 97 -11.30 1.05 -1.97
N THR A 98 -12.54 1.20 -1.48
CA THR A 98 -12.93 0.72 -0.14
C THR A 98 -13.01 -0.80 -0.03
N PHE A 99 -12.93 -1.53 -1.14
CA PHE A 99 -12.89 -2.98 -1.18
C PHE A 99 -11.46 -3.51 -1.20
N ILE A 100 -10.45 -2.65 -1.19
CA ILE A 100 -9.06 -3.07 -1.34
C ILE A 100 -8.34 -2.85 0.00
N ILE A 101 -7.63 -3.87 0.46
CA ILE A 101 -6.66 -3.75 1.54
C ILE A 101 -5.29 -3.60 0.88
N PRO A 102 -4.70 -2.40 0.92
CA PRO A 102 -3.52 -2.13 0.14
C PRO A 102 -2.23 -2.38 0.92
N VAL A 103 -1.24 -2.91 0.21
CA VAL A 103 0.07 -3.30 0.74
C VAL A 103 0.83 -2.13 1.34
N ASP A 104 0.78 -0.98 0.68
CA ASP A 104 1.53 0.22 1.05
C ASP A 104 1.02 0.84 2.35
N LEU A 105 -0.30 1.02 2.53
CA LEU A 105 -0.87 1.48 3.80
C LEU A 105 -0.42 0.61 4.97
N ASN A 106 -0.50 -0.71 4.82
CA ASN A 106 -0.11 -1.64 5.88
C ASN A 106 1.40 -1.66 6.11
N THR A 107 2.20 -1.37 5.08
CA THR A 107 3.64 -1.15 5.24
C THR A 107 3.91 0.11 6.07
N TYR A 108 3.21 1.21 5.80
CA TYR A 108 3.34 2.47 6.53
C TYR A 108 2.91 2.30 7.99
N LEU A 109 1.78 1.63 8.24
CA LEU A 109 1.31 1.37 9.59
C LEU A 109 2.28 0.48 10.37
N CYS A 110 2.91 -0.50 9.72
CA CYS A 110 3.94 -1.31 10.37
C CYS A 110 5.15 -0.46 10.78
N LYS A 111 5.55 0.50 9.94
CA LYS A 111 6.61 1.45 10.28
C LYS A 111 6.21 2.37 11.43
N VAL A 112 4.97 2.88 11.43
CA VAL A 112 4.41 3.69 12.51
C VAL A 112 4.41 2.92 13.85
N GLU A 113 4.03 1.64 13.84
CA GLU A 113 4.08 0.79 15.03
C GLU A 113 5.51 0.69 15.60
N LEU A 114 6.50 0.47 14.73
CA LEU A 114 7.91 0.44 15.14
C LEU A 114 8.39 1.79 15.68
N ASP A 115 8.04 2.89 15.02
CA ASP A 115 8.45 4.23 15.44
C ASP A 115 7.82 4.62 16.78
N ILE A 116 6.55 4.31 17.00
CA ILE A 116 5.87 4.48 18.29
C ILE A 116 6.60 3.68 19.37
N ALA A 117 6.96 2.42 19.08
CA ALA A 117 7.70 1.61 20.04
C ALA A 117 9.06 2.22 20.41
N ILE A 118 9.83 2.66 19.41
CA ILE A 118 11.14 3.31 19.60
C ILE A 118 10.99 4.60 20.43
N PHE A 119 10.01 5.44 20.09
CA PHE A 119 9.79 6.69 20.80
C PHE A 119 9.32 6.48 22.23
N ALA A 120 8.40 5.53 22.47
CA ALA A 120 7.94 5.17 23.80
C ALA A 120 9.10 4.67 24.67
N LYS A 121 9.94 3.77 24.14
CA LYS A 121 11.15 3.28 24.84
C LYS A 121 12.09 4.42 25.21
N LYS A 122 12.38 5.33 24.27
CA LYS A 122 13.23 6.51 24.52
C LYS A 122 12.68 7.46 25.58
N LEU A 123 11.36 7.43 25.83
CA LEU A 123 10.69 8.26 26.84
C LEU A 123 10.46 7.52 28.17
N GLY A 124 10.90 6.27 28.29
CA GLY A 124 10.71 5.44 29.49
C GLY A 124 9.33 4.78 29.59
N ASP A 125 8.48 4.89 28.56
CA ASP A 125 7.19 4.19 28.50
C ASP A 125 7.37 2.79 27.92
N VAL A 126 7.83 1.88 28.77
CA VAL A 126 8.13 0.49 28.40
C VAL A 126 6.86 -0.25 27.96
N LYS A 127 5.72 -0.01 28.64
CA LYS A 127 4.45 -0.68 28.33
C LYS A 127 3.97 -0.36 26.92
N THR A 128 3.96 0.92 26.54
CA THR A 128 3.60 1.31 25.17
C THR A 128 4.59 0.74 24.17
N SER A 129 5.90 0.76 24.49
CA SER A 129 6.91 0.16 23.61
C SER A 129 6.66 -1.31 23.32
N GLU A 130 6.41 -2.13 24.34
CA GLU A 130 6.18 -3.57 24.19
C GLU A 130 4.91 -3.87 23.41
N ASN A 131 3.83 -3.14 23.70
CA ASN A 131 2.55 -3.29 22.99
C ASN A 131 2.70 -3.03 21.49
N PHE A 132 3.40 -1.96 21.12
CA PHE A 132 3.58 -1.61 19.71
C PHE A 132 4.62 -2.50 18.99
N LEU A 133 5.62 -3.05 19.69
CA LEU A 133 6.46 -4.13 19.14
C LEU A 133 5.66 -5.41 18.87
N LYS A 134 4.67 -5.72 19.72
CA LYS A 134 3.77 -6.85 19.47
C LYS A 134 2.86 -6.57 18.27
N ALA A 135 2.34 -5.35 18.16
CA ALA A 135 1.51 -4.93 17.02
C ALA A 135 2.28 -5.03 15.69
N SER A 136 3.52 -4.53 15.62
CA SER A 136 4.35 -4.60 14.40
C SER A 136 4.66 -6.03 13.99
N LYS A 137 4.97 -6.92 14.94
CA LYS A 137 5.14 -8.35 14.66
C LYS A 137 3.87 -8.99 14.11
N ALA A 138 2.71 -8.67 14.70
CA ALA A 138 1.42 -9.18 14.23
C ALA A 138 1.11 -8.68 12.81
N ARG A 139 1.30 -7.40 12.52
CA ARG A 139 1.08 -6.85 11.17
C ARG A 139 2.05 -7.42 10.15
N LYS A 140 3.33 -7.59 10.49
CA LYS A 140 4.31 -8.26 9.62
C LYS A 140 3.84 -9.68 9.28
N SER A 141 3.37 -10.44 10.27
CA SER A 141 2.82 -11.78 10.04
C SER A 141 1.59 -11.73 9.13
N ALA A 142 0.67 -10.79 9.36
CA ALA A 142 -0.51 -10.60 8.53
C ALA A 142 -0.15 -10.28 7.07
N MET A 143 0.80 -9.37 6.85
CA MET A 143 1.28 -9.02 5.51
C MET A 143 1.92 -10.22 4.81
N LYS A 144 2.66 -11.06 5.54
CA LYS A 144 3.22 -12.30 5.00
C LYS A 144 2.14 -13.33 4.64
N SER A 145 1.09 -13.47 5.46
CA SER A 145 0.01 -14.42 5.18
C SER A 145 -0.94 -13.97 4.07
N ILE A 146 -1.22 -12.66 3.97
CA ILE A 146 -2.30 -12.14 3.11
C ILE A 146 -1.78 -11.54 1.80
N PHE A 147 -0.67 -10.80 1.82
CA PHE A 147 -0.19 -10.08 0.64
C PHE A 147 0.91 -10.81 -0.12
N TRP A 148 1.75 -11.59 0.55
CA TRP A 148 2.86 -12.26 -0.12
C TRP A 148 2.36 -13.29 -1.13
N ASN A 149 2.84 -13.19 -2.36
CA ASN A 149 2.59 -14.17 -3.40
C ASN A 149 3.89 -14.90 -3.75
N GLN A 150 3.95 -16.19 -3.43
CA GLN A 150 5.16 -17.00 -3.56
C GLN A 150 5.60 -17.20 -5.01
N GLU A 151 4.66 -17.28 -5.96
CA GLU A 151 4.97 -17.50 -7.38
C GLU A 151 5.57 -16.24 -8.01
N LYS A 152 5.00 -15.07 -7.69
CA LYS A 152 5.46 -13.78 -8.21
C LYS A 152 6.65 -13.23 -7.43
N ASN A 153 6.90 -13.69 -6.19
CA ASN A 153 7.87 -13.09 -5.26
C ASN A 153 7.63 -11.59 -5.04
N GLN A 154 6.37 -11.24 -4.81
CA GLN A 154 5.88 -9.87 -4.66
C GLN A 154 4.78 -9.84 -3.59
N TRP A 155 4.53 -8.66 -3.02
CA TRP A 155 3.32 -8.42 -2.25
C TRP A 155 2.23 -7.90 -3.17
N LEU A 156 1.01 -8.36 -3.01
CA LEU A 156 -0.14 -7.97 -3.83
C LEU A 156 -1.22 -7.39 -2.93
N ASP A 157 -1.88 -6.33 -3.36
CA ASP A 157 -3.09 -5.84 -2.69
C ASP A 157 -4.16 -6.94 -2.66
N TYR A 158 -5.00 -6.92 -1.64
CA TYR A 158 -6.07 -7.91 -1.47
C TYR A 158 -7.44 -7.28 -1.68
N TRP A 159 -8.23 -7.84 -2.60
CA TRP A 159 -9.60 -7.41 -2.91
C TRP A 159 -10.62 -8.17 -2.05
N LEU A 160 -11.51 -7.43 -1.40
CA LEU A 160 -12.57 -7.98 -0.56
C LEU A 160 -13.80 -8.29 -1.40
N ASN A 161 -14.46 -9.40 -1.08
CA ASN A 161 -15.75 -9.76 -1.67
C ASN A 161 -16.90 -8.87 -1.16
N SER A 162 -16.71 -8.19 -0.02
CA SER A 162 -17.67 -7.28 0.61
C SER A 162 -16.92 -6.11 1.26
N SER A 163 -17.56 -4.94 1.34
CA SER A 163 -16.99 -3.79 2.06
C SER A 163 -17.32 -3.81 3.57
N ASP A 164 -18.03 -4.80 4.07
CA ASP A 164 -18.36 -4.95 5.49
C ASP A 164 -17.09 -5.18 6.33
N CYS A 165 -16.87 -4.36 7.36
CA CYS A 165 -15.73 -4.45 8.28
C CYS A 165 -16.03 -5.25 9.56
N GLU A 166 -17.29 -5.60 9.83
CA GLU A 166 -17.69 -6.37 11.02
C GLU A 166 -17.54 -7.88 10.81
N VAL A 167 -17.46 -8.32 9.55
CA VAL A 167 -17.28 -9.73 9.18
C VAL A 167 -15.80 -10.12 9.12
N VAL A 168 -15.54 -11.38 9.46
CA VAL A 168 -14.24 -12.01 9.21
C VAL A 168 -14.23 -12.54 7.78
N HIS A 169 -13.47 -11.88 6.92
CA HIS A 169 -13.28 -12.29 5.53
C HIS A 169 -12.44 -13.58 5.46
N GLN A 170 -12.75 -14.46 4.52
CA GLN A 170 -11.92 -15.64 4.26
C GLN A 170 -10.93 -15.31 3.14
N PHE A 171 -9.66 -15.64 3.36
CA PHE A 171 -8.65 -15.48 2.32
C PHE A 171 -8.93 -16.42 1.15
N GLU A 172 -8.84 -15.88 -0.05
CA GLU A 172 -8.98 -16.60 -1.31
C GLU A 172 -7.88 -16.07 -2.25
N ALA A 173 -7.00 -16.94 -2.75
CA ALA A 173 -5.86 -16.51 -3.55
C ALA A 173 -6.25 -15.73 -4.81
N ARG A 174 -7.42 -16.06 -5.40
CA ARG A 174 -7.98 -15.37 -6.58
C ARG A 174 -8.30 -13.89 -6.35
N ASN A 175 -8.36 -13.45 -5.09
CA ASN A 175 -8.67 -12.08 -4.71
C ASN A 175 -7.40 -11.22 -4.53
N GLN A 176 -6.20 -11.80 -4.62
CA GLN A 176 -5.00 -11.00 -4.75
C GLN A 176 -4.97 -10.32 -6.11
N ASN A 177 -4.59 -9.03 -6.15
CA ASN A 177 -4.48 -8.28 -7.39
C ASN A 177 -3.43 -8.92 -8.33
N ASP A 178 -3.80 -9.22 -9.56
CA ASP A 178 -2.93 -9.89 -10.52
C ASP A 178 -2.00 -8.91 -11.27
N GLN A 179 -2.37 -7.62 -11.30
CA GLN A 179 -1.65 -6.54 -11.95
C GLN A 179 -0.38 -6.13 -11.18
N ILE A 180 0.57 -5.54 -11.90
CA ILE A 180 1.86 -5.10 -11.36
C ILE A 180 1.83 -3.60 -11.11
N PHE A 181 1.99 -3.24 -9.84
CA PHE A 181 2.16 -1.86 -9.37
C PHE A 181 3.44 -1.74 -8.55
N ILE A 182 4.03 -0.55 -8.50
CA ILE A 182 5.20 -0.33 -7.65
C ILE A 182 4.91 -0.48 -6.15
N SER A 183 3.64 -0.34 -5.75
CA SER A 183 3.19 -0.66 -4.38
C SER A 183 3.54 -2.08 -3.96
N ASN A 184 3.59 -3.03 -4.90
CA ASN A 184 3.94 -4.43 -4.65
C ASN A 184 5.33 -4.60 -4.01
N PHE A 185 6.21 -3.61 -4.19
CA PHE A 185 7.59 -3.65 -3.70
C PHE A 185 7.85 -2.68 -2.54
N ILE A 186 6.87 -1.83 -2.17
CA ILE A 186 6.99 -0.89 -1.05
C ILE A 186 7.36 -1.55 0.30
N PRO A 187 6.95 -2.82 0.62
CA PRO A 187 7.41 -3.49 1.83
C PRO A 187 8.94 -3.56 2.01
N ILE A 188 9.72 -3.46 0.92
CA ILE A 188 11.19 -3.42 0.99
C ILE A 188 11.73 -2.22 1.76
N TRP A 189 10.95 -1.13 1.87
CA TRP A 189 11.29 0.06 2.65
C TRP A 189 11.62 -0.26 4.11
N ASN A 190 10.91 -1.23 4.67
CA ASN A 190 11.10 -1.68 6.04
C ASN A 190 11.95 -2.95 6.14
N TRP A 191 12.57 -3.43 5.05
CA TRP A 191 13.26 -4.72 5.02
C TRP A 191 14.29 -4.85 6.14
N GLY A 192 15.22 -3.88 6.24
CA GLY A 192 16.26 -3.87 7.27
C GLY A 192 15.76 -3.71 8.72
N LEU A 193 14.49 -3.37 8.93
CA LEU A 193 13.86 -3.33 10.25
C LEU A 193 13.18 -4.66 10.62
N PHE A 194 12.89 -5.48 9.61
CA PHE A 194 12.14 -6.72 9.73
C PHE A 194 13.02 -7.95 9.61
N SER A 195 14.07 -7.91 8.79
CA SER A 195 15.04 -8.96 8.69
C SER A 195 15.82 -9.03 9.99
N GLY A 196 15.41 -9.97 10.85
CA GLY A 196 16.35 -10.52 11.82
C GLY A 196 17.56 -11.08 11.06
N VAL A 197 18.63 -11.37 11.79
CA VAL A 197 19.85 -12.01 11.26
C VAL A 197 19.56 -13.32 10.48
N ASP A 198 18.34 -13.87 10.62
CA ASP A 198 17.88 -15.13 10.06
C ASP A 198 16.88 -15.02 8.88
N GLU A 199 16.55 -13.83 8.35
CA GLU A 199 15.78 -13.78 7.09
C GLU A 199 16.67 -14.16 5.91
N ASP A 200 16.24 -15.21 5.20
CA ASP A 200 16.98 -15.82 4.11
C ASP A 200 17.26 -14.79 3.00
N ASN A 201 18.54 -14.48 2.78
CA ASN A 201 18.99 -13.63 1.68
C ASN A 201 18.42 -14.07 0.32
N SER A 202 18.05 -15.35 0.17
CA SER A 202 17.39 -15.88 -1.02
C SER A 202 16.04 -15.22 -1.33
N ILE A 203 15.28 -14.81 -0.30
CA ILE A 203 13.99 -14.13 -0.49
C ILE A 203 14.22 -12.74 -1.06
N LEU A 204 15.19 -11.99 -0.51
CA LEU A 204 15.54 -10.68 -1.02
C LEU A 204 16.03 -10.77 -2.47
N GLU A 205 16.89 -11.74 -2.79
CA GLU A 205 17.33 -11.99 -4.17
C GLU A 205 16.16 -12.28 -5.12
N SER A 206 15.18 -13.07 -4.67
CA SER A 206 13.98 -13.38 -5.45
C SER A 206 13.10 -12.15 -5.68
N ILE A 207 12.94 -11.29 -4.67
CA ILE A 207 12.24 -10.00 -4.79
C ILE A 207 12.96 -9.09 -5.77
N LEU A 208 14.29 -8.96 -5.67
CA LEU A 208 15.09 -8.12 -6.56
C LEU A 208 14.96 -8.59 -8.01
N LYS A 209 15.07 -9.90 -8.25
CA LYS A 209 14.88 -10.48 -9.58
C LYS A 209 13.48 -10.18 -10.10
N SER A 210 12.44 -10.40 -9.28
CA SER A 210 11.05 -10.10 -9.63
C SER A 210 10.84 -8.62 -9.97
N PHE A 211 11.41 -7.72 -9.17
CA PHE A 211 11.35 -6.28 -9.40
C PHE A 211 12.03 -5.87 -10.71
N GLN A 212 13.21 -6.41 -10.99
CA GLN A 212 13.97 -6.11 -12.22
C GLN A 212 13.24 -6.58 -13.49
N ILE A 213 12.58 -7.73 -13.46
CA ILE A 213 11.83 -8.26 -14.62
C ILE A 213 10.38 -7.78 -14.68
N SER A 214 9.91 -7.03 -13.69
CA SER A 214 8.51 -6.58 -13.58
C SER A 214 8.07 -5.62 -14.71
N GLY A 215 9.03 -5.01 -15.41
CA GLY A 215 8.77 -3.92 -16.34
C GLY A 215 8.57 -2.55 -15.67
N LEU A 216 8.67 -2.44 -14.35
CA LEU A 216 8.54 -1.16 -13.65
C LEU A 216 9.82 -0.31 -13.74
N VAL A 217 11.00 -0.93 -13.78
CA VAL A 217 12.28 -0.21 -13.87
C VAL A 217 12.50 0.26 -15.31
N GLN A 218 12.30 1.55 -15.54
CA GLN A 218 12.34 2.21 -16.84
C GLN A 218 13.59 3.09 -17.01
N PRO A 219 13.89 3.60 -18.22
CA PRO A 219 15.00 4.52 -18.44
C PRO A 219 14.91 5.81 -17.60
N ALA A 220 13.69 6.23 -17.26
CA ALA A 220 13.40 7.47 -16.54
C ALA A 220 13.24 7.30 -15.01
N GLY A 221 13.48 6.10 -14.46
CA GLY A 221 13.20 5.77 -13.06
C GLY A 221 12.23 4.59 -12.97
N ILE A 222 11.30 4.61 -12.03
CA ILE A 222 10.32 3.54 -11.82
C ILE A 222 8.94 4.01 -12.28
N ALA A 223 8.30 3.26 -13.18
CA ALA A 223 6.90 3.48 -13.55
C ALA A 223 5.95 3.06 -12.42
N THR A 224 4.79 3.71 -12.32
CA THR A 224 3.80 3.45 -11.26
C THR A 224 3.13 2.08 -11.42
N SER A 225 2.86 1.72 -12.67
CA SER A 225 2.35 0.42 -13.12
C SER A 225 2.92 0.12 -14.51
N ILE A 226 2.51 -0.98 -15.13
CA ILE A 226 2.80 -1.30 -16.53
C ILE A 226 1.59 -1.11 -17.46
N LEU A 227 0.43 -0.72 -16.92
CA LEU A 227 -0.79 -0.54 -17.68
C LEU A 227 -0.98 0.92 -18.05
N ASN A 228 -1.15 1.21 -19.34
CA ASN A 228 -1.49 2.55 -19.81
C ASN A 228 -3.02 2.75 -19.78
N SER A 229 -3.55 3.11 -18.62
CA SER A 229 -4.99 3.34 -18.40
C SER A 229 -5.45 4.75 -18.80
N GLY A 230 -4.51 5.68 -19.00
CA GLY A 230 -4.77 7.11 -19.11
C GLY A 230 -4.95 7.83 -17.76
N GLN A 231 -4.88 7.11 -16.63
CA GLN A 231 -4.89 7.70 -15.29
C GLN A 231 -3.48 8.16 -14.88
N GLN A 232 -3.41 9.13 -13.97
CA GLN A 232 -2.12 9.75 -13.62
C GLN A 232 -1.19 8.85 -12.78
N TRP A 233 -1.75 7.94 -11.97
CA TRP A 233 -0.99 6.97 -11.16
C TRP A 233 -0.92 5.61 -11.87
N ASP A 234 -0.54 5.64 -13.14
CA ASP A 234 -0.34 4.47 -14.01
C ASP A 234 0.77 4.73 -15.04
N TYR A 235 1.13 3.71 -15.82
CA TYR A 235 2.08 3.87 -16.92
C TYR A 235 1.60 4.96 -17.91
N PRO A 236 2.48 5.85 -18.42
CA PRO A 236 3.94 5.85 -18.31
C PRO A 236 4.49 6.64 -17.11
N ASN A 237 3.65 7.11 -16.20
CA ASN A 237 4.06 8.06 -15.18
C ASN A 237 4.85 7.37 -14.05
N GLY A 238 5.87 8.08 -13.55
CA GLY A 238 6.58 7.77 -12.32
C GLY A 238 6.47 8.95 -11.35
N TRP A 239 6.38 8.67 -10.05
CA TRP A 239 6.20 9.70 -9.03
C TRP A 239 7.34 9.69 -8.03
N ALA A 240 7.88 10.88 -7.72
CA ALA A 240 9.00 11.07 -6.78
C ALA A 240 8.87 10.30 -5.45
N PRO A 241 7.72 10.29 -4.73
CA PRO A 241 7.61 9.52 -3.48
C PRO A 241 7.82 8.01 -3.68
N LEU A 242 7.34 7.46 -4.80
CA LEU A 242 7.48 6.04 -5.14
C LEU A 242 8.92 5.69 -5.51
N GLN A 243 9.65 6.63 -6.14
CA GLN A 243 11.09 6.46 -6.36
C GLN A 243 11.82 6.38 -5.04
N HIS A 244 11.61 7.40 -4.18
CA HIS A 244 12.36 7.57 -2.95
C HIS A 244 12.20 6.36 -2.02
N ILE A 245 10.96 5.91 -1.79
CA ILE A 245 10.69 4.84 -0.83
C ILE A 245 11.34 3.51 -1.25
N ILE A 246 11.37 3.22 -2.56
CA ILE A 246 12.00 2.02 -3.11
C ILE A 246 13.52 2.13 -3.08
N ILE A 247 14.08 3.28 -3.49
CA ILE A 247 15.53 3.53 -3.45
C ILE A 247 16.05 3.40 -2.01
N GLU A 248 15.37 4.03 -1.05
CA GLU A 248 15.73 3.96 0.37
C GLU A 248 15.69 2.52 0.90
N GLY A 249 14.60 1.79 0.62
CA GLY A 249 14.46 0.39 1.04
C GLY A 249 15.53 -0.52 0.47
N LEU A 250 15.81 -0.40 -0.83
CA LEU A 250 16.88 -1.15 -1.50
C LEU A 250 18.26 -0.82 -0.91
N SER A 251 18.55 0.46 -0.68
CA SER A 251 19.83 0.91 -0.12
C SER A 251 20.07 0.40 1.31
N ASN A 252 19.01 0.37 2.12
CA ASN A 252 19.04 -0.07 3.52
C ASN A 252 18.82 -1.58 3.70
N SER A 253 18.63 -2.34 2.63
CA SER A 253 18.34 -3.79 2.68
C SER A 253 19.53 -4.65 3.12
N GLY A 254 20.75 -4.11 3.11
CA GLY A 254 22.00 -4.83 3.39
C GLY A 254 22.57 -5.62 2.20
N SER A 255 21.87 -5.70 1.07
CA SER A 255 22.34 -6.37 -0.14
C SER A 255 23.15 -5.44 -1.05
N LYS A 256 24.33 -5.88 -1.47
CA LYS A 256 25.15 -5.16 -2.46
C LYS A 256 24.43 -5.00 -3.79
N ALA A 257 23.72 -6.05 -4.24
CA ALA A 257 22.97 -6.03 -5.49
C ALA A 257 21.79 -5.04 -5.42
N ALA A 258 21.06 -5.03 -4.30
CA ALA A 258 19.99 -4.06 -4.06
C ALA A 258 20.53 -2.62 -4.06
N ARG A 259 21.67 -2.39 -3.41
CA ARG A 259 22.32 -1.08 -3.37
C ARG A 259 22.71 -0.60 -4.76
N THR A 260 23.35 -1.43 -5.58
CA THR A 260 23.68 -1.08 -6.97
C THR A 260 22.43 -0.73 -7.78
N LEU A 261 21.35 -1.51 -7.63
CA LEU A 261 20.07 -1.20 -8.29
C LEU A 261 19.48 0.13 -7.81
N SER A 262 19.55 0.42 -6.50
CA SER A 262 19.06 1.68 -5.93
C SER A 262 19.81 2.90 -6.50
N GLU A 263 21.13 2.79 -6.68
CA GLU A 263 21.97 3.86 -7.24
C GLU A 263 21.65 4.09 -8.72
N ASP A 264 21.49 3.02 -9.51
CA ASP A 264 21.09 3.11 -10.91
C ASP A 264 19.72 3.82 -11.07
N ILE A 265 18.71 3.41 -10.30
CA ILE A 265 17.38 4.03 -10.33
C ILE A 265 17.45 5.51 -9.94
N ALA A 266 18.19 5.84 -8.88
CA ALA A 266 18.37 7.22 -8.44
C ALA A 266 19.00 8.10 -9.54
N VAL A 267 20.04 7.60 -10.21
CA VAL A 267 20.69 8.31 -11.32
C VAL A 267 19.74 8.52 -12.50
N ARG A 268 18.95 7.50 -12.88
CA ARG A 268 17.94 7.61 -13.94
C ARG A 268 16.89 8.69 -13.64
N TRP A 269 16.35 8.67 -12.42
CA TRP A 269 15.35 9.65 -11.98
C TRP A 269 15.92 11.08 -11.96
N ILE A 270 17.10 11.27 -11.37
CA ILE A 270 17.72 12.61 -11.27
C ILE A 270 18.03 13.17 -12.65
N ARG A 271 18.59 12.36 -13.56
CA ARG A 271 18.87 12.79 -14.94
C ARG A 271 17.60 13.23 -15.67
N THR A 272 16.50 12.52 -15.47
CA THR A 272 15.21 12.84 -16.09
C THR A 272 14.65 14.16 -15.58
N ASN A 273 14.81 14.48 -14.30
CA ASN A 273 14.29 15.73 -13.72
C ASN A 273 15.22 16.94 -13.94
N TYR A 274 16.49 16.70 -14.29
CA TYR A 274 17.46 17.75 -14.56
C TYR A 274 17.49 18.18 -16.03
N ALA A 275 17.17 17.27 -16.95
CA ALA A 275 17.15 17.51 -18.40
C ALA A 275 15.94 18.34 -18.83
#